data_AF-S2JIY5-F1
#
_entry.id   AF-S2JIY5-F1
#
_cell.length_a   1.000
_cell.length_b   1.000
_cell.length_c   1.000
_cell.angle_alpha   90.00
_cell.angle_beta   90.00
_cell.angle_gamma   90.00
#
_symmetry.space_group_name_H-M   'P 1'
#
loop_
_entity.id
_entity.type
_entity.pdbx_description
1 polymer ?
#
loop_
_entity_poly.entity_id
_entity_poly.type
_entity_poly.pdbx_seq_one_letter_code
_entity_poly.pdbx_strand_id
1 'polypeptide(L)'
;MVSFSELSVVSKITTFFADREIPIFSASENHHQNIHFEWCEKTIRSLQTVLFLAIDIQRATSSFADGLGYSTLTGHMDDERVVFEASSGVANEHQKHTQGDALKLIRILTSVLVLKAYDLKNARFETFAKYKN
;
A
#
# COMPACT_ATOMS: atom_id res chain seq x y z
N MET A 1 4.53 -14.42 23.32
CA MET A 1 5.39 -13.58 24.17
C MET A 1 6.39 -12.91 23.24
N VAL A 2 6.18 -11.64 22.91
CA VAL A 2 7.07 -10.88 22.01
C VAL A 2 8.38 -10.61 22.74
N SER A 3 9.51 -10.87 22.09
CA SER A 3 10.83 -10.72 22.70
C SER A 3 11.19 -9.24 22.89
N PHE A 4 11.99 -8.92 23.90
CA PHE A 4 12.48 -7.56 24.16
C PHE A 4 13.24 -6.95 22.97
N SER A 5 13.88 -7.80 22.15
CA SER A 5 14.53 -7.42 20.91
C SER A 5 13.56 -6.91 19.85
N GLU A 6 12.42 -7.58 19.67
CA GLU A 6 11.39 -7.18 18.70
C GLU A 6 10.75 -5.84 19.09
N LEU A 7 10.50 -5.62 20.39
CA LEU A 7 10.02 -4.33 20.91
C LEU A 7 10.98 -3.17 20.65
N SER A 8 12.30 -3.40 20.75
CA SER A 8 13.30 -2.36 20.47
C SER A 8 13.42 -2.00 18.98
N VAL A 9 13.17 -2.97 18.11
CA VAL A 9 13.21 -2.80 16.65
C VAL A 9 11.96 -2.06 16.18
N VAL A 10 10.78 -2.49 16.64
CA VAL A 10 9.51 -1.78 16.41
C VAL A 10 9.62 -0.33 16.88
N SER A 11 10.15 -0.09 18.09
CA SER A 11 10.38 1.26 18.62
C SER A 11 11.27 2.11 17.70
N LYS A 12 12.37 1.56 17.16
CA LYS A 12 13.29 2.28 16.27
C LYS A 12 12.69 2.58 14.89
N ILE A 13 11.95 1.64 14.31
CA ILE A 13 11.25 1.86 13.03
C ILE A 13 10.21 2.96 13.20
N THR A 14 9.37 2.88 14.24
CA THR A 14 8.37 3.89 14.55
C THR A 14 9.00 5.27 14.75
N THR A 15 10.17 5.33 15.41
CA THR A 15 10.91 6.59 15.60
C THR A 15 11.47 7.14 14.28
N PHE A 16 12.06 6.30 13.42
CA PHE A 16 12.57 6.74 12.12
C PHE A 16 11.46 7.28 11.21
N PHE A 17 10.32 6.58 11.13
CA PHE A 17 9.17 7.04 10.34
C PHE A 17 8.61 8.34 10.89
N ALA A 18 8.41 8.43 12.21
CA ALA A 18 7.91 9.65 12.85
C ALA A 18 8.84 10.86 12.64
N ASP A 19 10.15 10.65 12.69
CA ASP A 19 11.13 11.74 12.63
C ASP A 19 11.49 12.17 11.20
N ARG A 20 11.38 11.25 10.21
CA ARG A 20 11.89 11.47 8.85
C ARG A 20 10.82 11.38 7.78
N GLU A 21 10.12 10.26 7.70
CA GLU A 21 9.19 9.98 6.60
C GLU A 21 7.89 10.79 6.74
N ILE A 22 7.24 10.74 7.90
CA ILE A 22 5.97 11.44 8.15
C ILE A 22 6.09 12.95 7.83
N PRO A 23 7.10 13.69 8.32
CA PRO A 23 7.25 15.10 8.00
C PRO A 23 7.40 15.41 6.49
N ILE A 24 8.13 14.57 5.75
CA ILE A 24 8.32 14.74 4.30
C ILE A 24 6.98 14.62 3.57
N PHE A 25 6.21 13.57 3.89
CA PHE A 25 4.93 13.32 3.24
C PHE A 25 3.85 14.31 3.69
N SER A 26 3.86 14.76 4.95
CA SER A 26 3.00 15.86 5.40
C SER A 26 3.30 17.17 4.67
N ALA A 27 4.58 17.47 4.41
CA ALA A 27 4.95 18.63 3.59
C ALA A 27 4.46 18.48 2.13
N SER A 28 4.55 17.27 1.56
CA SER A 28 4.05 16.96 0.23
C SER A 28 2.53 17.12 0.11
N GLU A 29 1.78 16.63 1.09
CA GLU A 29 0.32 16.80 1.17
C GLU A 29 -0.10 18.27 1.17
N ASN A 30 0.58 19.10 1.99
CA ASN A 30 0.34 20.53 2.05
C ASN A 30 0.59 21.23 0.69
N HIS A 31 1.50 20.70 -0.12
CA HIS A 31 1.86 21.31 -1.41
C HIS A 31 0.99 20.83 -2.57
N HIS A 32 0.67 19.53 -2.62
CA HIS A 32 0.00 18.92 -3.76
C HIS A 32 -1.52 18.78 -3.61
N GLN A 33 -2.09 18.86 -2.39
CA GLN A 33 -3.52 18.81 -2.01
C GLN A 33 -4.37 17.68 -2.64
N ASN A 34 -3.76 16.81 -3.43
CA ASN A 34 -4.39 15.75 -4.21
C ASN A 34 -4.20 14.37 -3.55
N ILE A 35 -3.34 14.29 -2.54
CA ILE A 35 -3.04 13.06 -1.80
C ILE A 35 -3.01 13.39 -0.32
N HIS A 36 -3.76 12.64 0.47
CA HIS A 36 -3.72 12.64 1.93
C HIS A 36 -3.02 11.39 2.44
N PHE A 37 -2.17 11.54 3.46
CA PHE A 37 -1.42 10.42 4.03
C PHE A 37 -1.92 10.02 5.41
N GLU A 38 -2.12 8.72 5.58
CA GLU A 38 -2.44 8.08 6.84
C GLU A 38 -1.36 7.08 7.24
N TRP A 39 -1.10 7.00 8.54
CA TRP A 39 -0.02 6.18 9.13
C TRP A 39 -0.58 5.25 10.20
N CYS A 40 0.20 4.23 10.54
CA CYS A 40 -0.14 3.13 11.44
C CYS A 40 -1.16 2.18 10.83
N GLU A 41 -0.80 0.90 10.67
CA GLU A 41 -1.61 -0.22 10.15
C GLU A 41 -2.97 0.15 9.55
N LYS A 42 -2.97 0.47 8.25
CA LYS A 42 -4.14 0.86 7.48
C LYS A 42 -4.64 -0.26 6.60
N THR A 43 -5.93 -0.51 6.65
CA THR A 43 -6.57 -1.55 5.84
C THR A 43 -6.49 -1.21 4.35
N ILE A 44 -6.09 -2.20 3.55
CA ILE A 44 -5.99 -2.08 2.10
C ILE A 44 -7.32 -2.44 1.45
N ARG A 45 -8.04 -1.41 1.01
CA ARG A 45 -9.36 -1.54 0.37
C ARG A 45 -9.25 -2.09 -1.04
N SER A 46 -8.21 -1.71 -1.80
CA SER A 46 -8.07 -2.20 -3.18
C SER A 46 -7.96 -3.72 -3.26
N LEU A 47 -7.12 -4.31 -2.39
CA LEU A 47 -6.96 -5.75 -2.29
C LEU A 47 -8.27 -6.44 -1.88
N GLN A 48 -8.99 -5.88 -0.91
CA GLN A 48 -10.28 -6.41 -0.50
C GLN A 48 -11.30 -6.41 -1.65
N THR A 49 -11.38 -5.30 -2.40
CA THR A 49 -12.29 -5.16 -3.54
C THR A 49 -11.93 -6.12 -4.67
N VAL A 50 -10.65 -6.27 -5.03
CA VAL A 50 -10.24 -7.24 -6.07
C VAL A 50 -10.57 -8.67 -5.67
N LEU A 51 -10.31 -9.06 -4.42
CA LEU A 51 -10.66 -10.41 -3.93
C LEU A 51 -12.18 -10.66 -3.96
N PHE A 52 -12.97 -9.62 -3.68
CA PHE A 52 -14.43 -9.69 -3.80
C PHE A 52 -14.88 -9.87 -5.25
N LEU A 53 -14.30 -9.11 -6.19
CA LEU A 53 -14.60 -9.20 -7.63
C LEU A 53 -14.12 -10.51 -8.27
N ALA A 54 -13.02 -11.08 -7.77
CA ALA A 54 -12.35 -12.25 -8.35
C ALA A 54 -12.92 -13.61 -7.91
N ILE A 55 -14.06 -13.65 -7.21
CA ILE A 55 -14.78 -14.90 -6.87
C ILE A 55 -14.03 -15.78 -5.83
N ASP A 56 -13.44 -15.20 -4.78
CA ASP A 56 -13.02 -16.00 -3.61
C ASP A 56 -13.28 -15.26 -2.29
N ILE A 57 -14.58 -15.05 -2.01
CA ILE A 57 -15.08 -14.41 -0.79
C ILE A 57 -14.56 -15.11 0.48
N GLN A 58 -14.29 -16.41 0.42
CA GLN A 58 -13.82 -17.19 1.58
C GLN A 58 -12.33 -16.95 1.92
N ARG A 59 -11.55 -16.37 1.01
CA ARG A 59 -10.13 -16.03 1.21
C ARG A 59 -9.85 -14.53 1.22
N ALA A 60 -10.88 -13.69 1.20
CA ALA A 60 -10.75 -12.25 1.33
C ALA A 60 -10.30 -11.87 2.74
N THR A 61 -9.01 -12.09 3.04
CA THR A 61 -8.38 -11.61 4.27
C THR A 61 -8.02 -10.14 4.09
N SER A 62 -8.35 -9.33 5.10
CA SER A 62 -7.86 -7.96 5.21
C SER A 62 -6.34 -7.98 5.28
N SER A 63 -5.69 -7.19 4.43
CA SER A 63 -4.28 -6.83 4.60
C SER A 63 -4.21 -5.42 5.14
N PHE A 64 -3.14 -5.15 5.88
CA PHE A 64 -2.82 -3.84 6.44
C PHE A 64 -1.52 -3.33 5.82
N ALA A 65 -1.28 -2.03 5.77
CA ALA A 65 0.02 -1.44 5.45
C ALA A 65 0.41 -0.42 6.51
N ASP A 66 1.70 -0.19 6.72
CA ASP A 66 2.18 0.72 7.78
C ASP A 66 1.80 2.18 7.50
N GLY A 67 1.57 2.51 6.23
CA GLY A 67 0.98 3.78 5.82
C GLY A 67 0.35 3.70 4.44
N LEU A 68 -0.53 4.66 4.16
CA LEU A 68 -1.22 4.82 2.89
C LEU A 68 -1.32 6.28 2.50
N GLY A 69 -1.13 6.57 1.21
CA GLY A 69 -1.53 7.82 0.59
C GLY A 69 -2.76 7.58 -0.27
N TYR A 70 -3.83 8.34 -0.07
CA TYR A 70 -5.03 8.27 -0.88
C TYR A 70 -5.33 9.58 -1.60
N SER A 71 -5.91 9.44 -2.79
CA SER A 71 -6.45 10.52 -3.60
C SER A 71 -7.52 11.26 -2.82
N THR A 72 -7.41 12.59 -2.75
CA THR A 72 -8.49 13.46 -2.26
C THR A 72 -9.58 13.66 -3.34
N LEU A 73 -9.27 13.30 -4.60
CA LEU A 73 -10.22 13.32 -5.70
C LEU A 73 -11.14 12.11 -5.61
N THR A 74 -12.43 12.36 -5.43
CA THR A 74 -13.48 11.33 -5.34
C THR A 74 -13.90 10.83 -6.71
N GLY A 75 -14.31 9.56 -6.82
CA GLY A 75 -15.01 9.02 -7.99
C GLY A 75 -14.34 7.86 -8.70
N HIS A 76 -13.29 7.28 -8.12
CA HIS A 76 -12.60 6.10 -8.65
C HIS A 76 -12.85 4.87 -7.78
N MET A 77 -12.76 3.66 -8.36
CA MET A 77 -12.93 2.42 -7.59
C MET A 77 -11.83 2.18 -6.54
N ASP A 78 -10.66 2.80 -6.73
CA ASP A 78 -9.57 2.81 -5.78
C ASP A 78 -9.05 4.24 -5.60
N ASP A 79 -8.92 4.64 -4.34
CA ASP A 79 -8.34 5.93 -3.96
C ASP A 79 -6.91 5.79 -3.46
N GLU A 80 -6.43 4.58 -3.21
CA GLU A 80 -5.04 4.31 -2.81
C GLU A 80 -4.06 4.69 -3.94
N ARG A 81 -3.04 5.48 -3.62
CA ARG A 81 -2.02 6.00 -4.55
C ARG A 81 -0.60 5.66 -4.13
N VAL A 82 -0.35 5.64 -2.82
CA VAL A 82 0.95 5.33 -2.23
C VAL A 82 0.74 4.32 -1.11
N VAL A 83 1.63 3.34 -1.00
CA VAL A 83 1.58 2.30 0.03
C VAL A 83 2.95 2.21 0.68
N PHE A 84 2.96 2.16 2.00
CA PHE A 84 4.18 2.10 2.80
C PHE A 84 4.21 0.80 3.59
N GLU A 85 5.32 0.08 3.47
CA GLU A 85 5.70 -1.00 4.39
C GLU A 85 7.10 -0.66 4.92
N ALA A 86 7.27 -0.83 6.22
CA ALA A 86 8.47 -0.50 6.94
C ALA A 86 9.16 -1.79 7.38
N SER A 87 10.33 -2.05 6.82
CA SER A 87 11.24 -3.04 7.37
C SER A 87 12.39 -2.32 8.09
N SER A 88 12.88 -2.92 9.16
CA SER A 88 13.87 -2.33 10.06
C SER A 88 15.24 -2.13 9.44
N GLY A 89 15.57 -2.86 8.36
CA GLY A 89 16.81 -2.69 7.59
C GLY A 89 18.09 -2.91 8.40
N VAL A 90 17.99 -3.32 9.67
CA VAL A 90 19.13 -3.60 10.53
C VAL A 90 19.76 -4.94 10.12
N ALA A 91 21.07 -5.06 10.34
CA ALA A 91 21.85 -6.25 9.97
C ALA A 91 21.31 -7.59 10.53
N ASN A 92 20.44 -7.54 11.55
CA ASN A 92 19.79 -8.69 12.18
C ASN A 92 18.28 -8.77 11.90
N GLU A 93 17.75 -8.00 10.95
CA GLU A 93 16.39 -8.19 10.49
C GLU A 93 16.26 -9.58 9.86
N HIS A 94 15.21 -10.31 10.25
CA HIS A 94 14.93 -11.60 9.65
C HIS A 94 14.60 -11.41 8.17
N GLN A 95 15.47 -11.88 7.28
CA GLN A 95 15.31 -11.80 5.82
C GLN A 95 13.93 -12.25 5.31
N LYS A 96 13.30 -13.21 6.01
CA LYS A 96 11.93 -13.66 5.71
C LYS A 96 10.87 -12.57 5.90
N HIS A 97 11.03 -11.69 6.88
CA HIS A 97 10.12 -10.58 7.13
C HIS A 97 10.23 -9.54 6.01
N THR A 98 11.44 -9.07 5.69
CA THR A 98 11.65 -8.14 4.57
C THR A 98 11.13 -8.68 3.24
N GLN A 99 11.33 -9.97 2.97
CA GLN A 99 10.77 -10.62 1.78
C GLN A 99 9.24 -10.70 1.82
N GLY A 100 8.67 -10.96 3.00
CA GLY A 100 7.22 -10.96 3.24
C GLY A 100 6.60 -9.59 2.94
N ASP A 101 7.21 -8.52 3.44
CA ASP A 101 6.75 -7.13 3.24
C ASP A 101 6.85 -6.72 1.77
N ALA A 102 7.92 -7.12 1.06
CA ALA A 102 8.04 -6.89 -0.37
C ALA A 102 6.95 -7.61 -1.19
N LEU A 103 6.68 -8.89 -0.87
CA LEU A 103 5.60 -9.65 -1.54
C LEU A 103 4.22 -9.07 -1.24
N LYS A 104 4.02 -8.60 0.00
CA LYS A 104 2.82 -7.92 0.44
C LYS A 104 2.60 -6.63 -0.37
N LEU A 105 3.62 -5.79 -0.53
CA LEU A 105 3.57 -4.60 -1.40
C LEU A 105 3.20 -4.96 -2.84
N ILE A 106 3.85 -5.95 -3.44
CA ILE A 106 3.57 -6.37 -4.83
C ILE A 106 2.10 -6.78 -4.99
N ARG A 107 1.58 -7.57 -4.04
CA ARG A 107 0.18 -8.02 -4.05
C ARG A 107 -0.79 -6.84 -3.92
N ILE A 108 -0.51 -5.89 -3.03
CA ILE A 108 -1.32 -4.68 -2.86
C ILE A 108 -1.31 -3.84 -4.13
N LEU A 109 -0.13 -3.50 -4.66
CA LEU A 109 0.03 -2.67 -5.86
C LEU A 109 -0.61 -3.30 -7.09
N THR A 110 -0.52 -4.62 -7.23
CA THR A 110 -1.22 -5.35 -8.30
C THR A 110 -2.74 -5.15 -8.20
N SER A 111 -3.27 -5.16 -6.98
CA SER A 111 -4.71 -4.97 -6.75
C SER A 111 -5.17 -3.55 -7.08
N VAL A 112 -4.39 -2.53 -6.66
CA VAL A 112 -4.59 -1.13 -7.07
C VAL A 112 -4.62 -1.01 -8.59
N LEU A 113 -3.64 -1.59 -9.29
CA LEU A 113 -3.55 -1.55 -10.74
C LEU A 113 -4.73 -2.23 -11.45
N VAL A 114 -5.21 -3.37 -10.93
CA VAL A 114 -6.37 -4.07 -11.47
C VAL A 114 -7.62 -3.18 -11.38
N LEU A 115 -7.85 -2.51 -10.24
CA LEU A 115 -8.99 -1.60 -10.09
C LEU A 115 -8.85 -0.36 -10.97
N LYS A 116 -7.65 0.20 -11.10
CA LYS A 116 -7.37 1.29 -12.04
C LYS A 116 -7.69 0.90 -13.47
N ALA A 117 -7.30 -0.29 -13.92
CA ALA A 117 -7.61 -0.80 -15.25
C ALA A 117 -9.11 -1.09 -15.43
N TYR A 118 -9.80 -1.51 -14.37
CA TYR A 118 -11.25 -1.68 -14.39
C TYR A 118 -11.97 -0.34 -14.58
N ASP A 119 -11.56 0.69 -13.83
CA ASP A 119 -12.18 2.01 -13.84
C ASP A 119 -11.83 2.83 -15.10
N LEU A 120 -10.56 2.80 -15.51
CA LEU A 120 -10.06 3.51 -16.68
C LEU A 120 -10.15 2.63 -17.94
N LYS A 121 -11.28 2.71 -18.66
CA LYS A 121 -11.52 1.97 -19.92
C LYS A 121 -10.37 2.07 -20.93
N ASN A 122 -9.69 3.22 -20.97
CA ASN A 122 -8.58 3.46 -21.88
C ASN A 122 -7.27 2.75 -21.49
N ALA A 123 -7.14 2.35 -20.22
CA ALA A 123 -5.99 1.61 -19.71
C ALA A 123 -6.12 0.09 -19.88
N ARG A 124 -7.24 -0.41 -20.42
CA ARG A 124 -7.48 -1.83 -20.63
C ARG A 124 -6.65 -2.37 -21.78
N PHE A 125 -6.21 -3.63 -21.66
CA PHE A 125 -5.49 -4.33 -22.71
C PHE A 125 -6.27 -4.35 -24.04
N GLU A 126 -7.59 -4.56 -23.98
CA GLU A 126 -8.47 -4.52 -25.15
C GLU A 126 -8.40 -3.18 -25.89
N THR A 127 -8.26 -2.08 -25.16
CA THR A 127 -8.13 -0.74 -25.77
C THR A 127 -6.77 -0.61 -26.45
N PHE A 128 -5.68 -1.01 -25.80
CA PHE A 128 -4.34 -1.03 -26.41
C PHE A 128 -4.28 -1.93 -27.67
N ALA A 129 -4.92 -3.10 -27.62
CA ALA A 129 -4.96 -4.04 -28.73
C ALA A 129 -5.66 -3.48 -29.98
N LYS A 130 -6.66 -2.60 -29.81
CA LYS A 130 -7.34 -1.92 -30.93
C LYS A 130 -6.47 -0.92 -31.68
N TYR A 131 -5.48 -0.32 -31.01
CA TYR A 131 -4.57 0.67 -31.60
C TYR A 131 -3.28 0.06 -32.18
N LYS A 132 -3.15 -1.27 -32.17
CA LYS A 132 -1.97 -1.99 -32.67
C LYS A 132 -2.05 -2.37 -34.16
N ASN A 133 -3.05 -1.85 -34.87
CA ASN A 133 -3.27 -2.04 -36.31
C ASN A 133 -2.93 -0.77 -37.07
#